data_AF-U3GTQ7-F1
#
_entry.id   AF-U3GTQ7-F1
#
_cell.length_a   1.000
_cell.length_b   1.000
_cell.length_c   1.000
_cell.angle_alpha   90.00
_cell.angle_beta   90.00
_cell.angle_gamma   90.00
#
_symmetry.space_group_name_H-M   'P 1'
#
loop_
_entity.id
_entity.type
_entity.pdbx_description
1 polymer ?
#
loop_
_entity_poly.entity_id
_entity_poly.type
_entity_poly.pdbx_seq_one_letter_code
_entity_poly.pdbx_strand_id
1 'polypeptide(L)'
;MERIINTLRKGVPKGLEELAQLGRTLWRRREDVLVYFDIGASNGPVEAINGRLEHLRGIALGFGNLDYYILRCLIHSGQLHARINAL
;
A
#
# COMPACT_ATOMS: atom_id res chain seq x y z
N MET A 1 -6.08 -3.31 19.65
CA MET A 1 -6.58 -4.01 18.44
C MET A 1 -7.40 -5.25 18.76
N GLU A 2 -6.96 -6.11 19.68
CA GLU A 2 -7.62 -7.37 20.05
C GLU A 2 -9.14 -7.26 20.31
N ARG A 3 -9.55 -6.26 21.10
CA ARG A 3 -10.98 -6.01 21.37
C ARG A 3 -11.80 -5.84 20.10
N ILE A 4 -11.26 -5.14 19.08
CA ILE A 4 -11.94 -4.89 17.81
C ILE A 4 -12.10 -6.19 17.03
N ILE A 5 -11.04 -6.99 16.93
CA ILE A 5 -11.06 -8.28 16.24
C ILE A 5 -12.12 -9.20 16.89
N ASN A 6 -12.16 -9.26 18.22
CA ASN A 6 -13.13 -10.05 18.96
C ASN A 6 -14.58 -9.56 18.76
N THR A 7 -14.81 -8.25 18.70
CA THR A 7 -16.13 -7.69 18.39
C THR A 7 -16.58 -8.05 16.98
N LEU A 8 -15.73 -7.86 15.97
CA LEU A 8 -16.07 -8.16 14.57
C LEU A 8 -16.29 -9.67 14.35
N ARG A 9 -15.60 -10.53 15.10
CA ARG A 9 -15.78 -11.99 15.06
C ARG A 9 -17.18 -12.40 15.55
N LYS A 10 -17.72 -11.74 16.57
CA LYS A 10 -19.03 -12.08 17.16
C LYS A 10 -20.18 -11.87 16.16
N GLY A 11 -19.94 -11.12 15.10
CA GLY A 11 -20.90 -10.86 14.05
C GLY A 11 -21.18 -9.36 13.91
N VAL A 12 -21.66 -9.00 12.74
CA VAL A 12 -22.09 -7.64 12.41
C VAL A 12 -23.55 -7.69 11.93
N PRO A 13 -24.32 -6.59 12.05
CA PRO A 13 -25.67 -6.51 11.49
C PRO A 13 -25.72 -6.86 9.99
N LYS A 14 -26.90 -7.29 9.52
CA LYS A 14 -27.15 -7.51 8.09
C LYS A 14 -26.98 -6.19 7.32
N GLY A 15 -26.46 -6.22 6.09
CA GLY A 15 -26.13 -5.03 5.30
C GLY A 15 -24.72 -4.47 5.55
N LEU A 16 -23.89 -5.17 6.33
CA LEU A 16 -22.49 -4.83 6.59
C LEU A 16 -21.55 -5.96 6.14
N GLU A 17 -21.77 -6.47 4.93
CA GLU A 17 -21.07 -7.64 4.39
C GLU A 17 -19.55 -7.43 4.32
N GLU A 18 -19.10 -6.23 3.98
CA GLU A 18 -17.67 -5.86 3.94
C GLU A 18 -17.02 -5.91 5.33
N LEU A 19 -17.71 -5.41 6.37
CA LEU A 19 -17.22 -5.49 7.74
C LEU A 19 -17.22 -6.94 8.24
N ALA A 20 -18.18 -7.76 7.82
CA ALA A 20 -18.18 -9.18 8.11
C ALA A 20 -16.95 -9.87 7.46
N GLN A 21 -16.63 -9.51 6.22
CA GLN A 21 -15.44 -10.02 5.52
C GLN A 21 -14.13 -9.55 6.15
N LEU A 22 -14.06 -8.28 6.55
CA LEU A 22 -12.93 -7.74 7.30
C LEU A 22 -12.76 -8.48 8.62
N GLY A 23 -13.84 -8.70 9.38
CA GLY A 23 -13.83 -9.48 10.62
C GLY A 23 -13.28 -10.89 10.43
N ARG A 24 -13.71 -11.61 9.39
CA ARG A 24 -13.17 -12.94 9.04
C ARG A 24 -11.68 -12.88 8.73
N THR A 25 -11.25 -11.87 7.96
CA THR A 25 -9.84 -11.70 7.58
C THR A 25 -8.96 -11.39 8.79
N LEU A 26 -9.38 -10.44 9.63
CA LEU A 26 -8.70 -10.06 10.87
C LEU A 26 -8.62 -11.23 11.84
N TRP A 27 -9.67 -12.04 11.97
CA TRP A 27 -9.64 -13.22 12.83
C TRP A 27 -8.66 -14.28 12.34
N ARG A 28 -8.62 -14.54 11.02
CA ARG A 28 -7.70 -15.49 10.39
C ARG A 28 -6.24 -15.08 10.57
N ARG A 29 -5.95 -13.78 10.56
CA ARG A 29 -4.59 -13.21 10.71
C ARG A 29 -4.33 -12.56 12.07
N ARG A 30 -5.12 -12.91 13.10
CA ARG A 30 -5.09 -12.20 14.38
C ARG A 30 -3.71 -12.20 15.03
N GLU A 31 -2.95 -13.28 14.91
CA GLU A 31 -1.62 -13.40 15.52
C GLU A 31 -0.65 -12.40 14.88
N ASP A 32 -0.54 -12.41 13.56
CA ASP A 32 0.29 -11.45 12.81
C ASP A 32 -0.10 -9.99 13.09
N VAL A 33 -1.41 -9.71 13.09
CA VAL A 33 -1.93 -8.35 13.29
C VAL A 33 -1.65 -7.88 14.72
N LEU A 34 -1.83 -8.73 15.73
CA LEU A 34 -1.57 -8.34 17.12
C LEU A 34 -0.08 -8.11 17.37
N VAL A 35 0.79 -8.95 16.81
CA VAL A 35 2.25 -8.77 16.89
C VAL A 35 2.66 -7.41 16.30
N TYR A 36 2.11 -7.02 15.15
CA TYR A 36 2.38 -5.72 14.55
C TYR A 36 2.09 -4.54 15.50
N PHE A 37 1.00 -4.61 16.27
CA PHE A 37 0.65 -3.56 17.23
C PHE A 37 1.45 -3.63 18.53
N ASP A 38 1.98 -4.80 18.89
CA ASP A 38 2.83 -4.98 20.07
C ASP A 38 4.23 -4.38 19.88
N ILE A 39 4.81 -4.53 18.68
CA ILE A 39 6.14 -4.02 18.36
C ILE A 39 6.19 -2.49 18.16
N GLY A 40 5.04 -1.80 18.09
CA GLY A 40 4.98 -0.35 17.89
C GLY A 40 5.57 0.14 16.57
N ALA A 41 5.63 -0.72 15.55
CA ALA A 41 6.18 -0.37 14.25
C ALA A 41 5.35 0.71 13.56
N SER A 42 6.04 1.62 12.85
CA SER A 42 5.40 2.66 12.05
C SER A 42 5.27 2.22 10.59
N ASN A 43 4.11 2.46 10.00
CA ASN A 43 3.89 2.29 8.56
C ASN A 43 4.40 3.49 7.74
N GLY A 44 4.87 4.55 8.40
CA GLY A 44 5.27 5.80 7.76
C GLY A 44 6.30 5.65 6.64
N PRO A 45 7.38 4.85 6.79
CA PRO A 45 8.35 4.64 5.71
C PRO A 45 7.73 3.94 4.48
N VAL A 46 6.84 2.98 4.70
CA VAL A 46 6.15 2.25 3.62
C VAL A 46 5.17 3.19 2.91
N GLU A 47 4.41 3.98 3.67
CA GLU A 47 3.50 5.00 3.15
C GLU A 47 4.22 6.08 2.36
N ALA A 48 5.39 6.52 2.83
CA ALA A 48 6.23 7.47 2.11
C ALA A 48 6.68 6.92 0.76
N ILE A 49 7.04 5.62 0.68
CA ILE A 49 7.39 4.98 -0.59
C ILE A 49 6.16 4.85 -1.48
N ASN A 50 5.02 4.39 -0.95
CA ASN A 50 3.79 4.23 -1.71
C ASN A 50 3.31 5.56 -2.30
N GLY A 51 3.34 6.65 -1.53
CA GLY A 51 2.97 7.98 -2.04
C GLY A 51 3.87 8.43 -3.20
N ARG A 52 5.18 8.12 -3.16
CA ARG A 52 6.08 8.38 -4.28
C ARG A 52 5.76 7.53 -5.50
N LEU A 53 5.43 6.24 -5.31
CA LEU A 53 5.05 5.35 -6.41
C LEU A 53 3.72 5.76 -7.04
N GLU A 54 2.74 6.18 -6.26
CA GLU A 54 1.46 6.69 -6.75
C GLU A 54 1.63 7.95 -7.57
N HIS A 55 2.48 8.88 -7.11
CA HIS A 55 2.83 10.08 -7.88
C HIS A 55 3.49 9.73 -9.22
N LEU A 56 4.48 8.83 -9.21
CA LEU A 56 5.15 8.37 -10.44
C LEU A 56 4.19 7.66 -11.40
N ARG A 57 3.27 6.84 -10.88
CA ARG A 57 2.21 6.20 -11.67
C ARG A 57 1.31 7.23 -12.35
N GLY A 58 1.00 8.34 -11.67
CA GLY A 58 0.26 9.45 -12.27
C GLY A 58 1.03 10.12 -13.42
N ILE A 59 2.34 10.33 -13.27
CA ILE A 59 3.20 10.98 -14.28
C ILE A 59 3.39 10.11 -15.53
N ALA A 60 3.45 8.80 -15.36
CA ALA A 60 3.62 7.82 -16.43
C ALA A 60 2.28 7.18 -16.86
N LEU A 61 1.15 7.76 -16.48
CA LEU A 61 -0.16 7.30 -16.89
C LEU A 61 -0.30 7.40 -18.43
N GLY A 62 -0.75 6.33 -19.08
CA GLY A 62 -0.95 6.27 -20.53
C GLY A 62 0.18 5.61 -21.33
N PHE A 63 1.32 5.30 -20.71
CA PHE A 63 2.35 4.47 -21.35
C PHE A 63 1.98 2.98 -21.25
N GLY A 64 1.61 2.37 -22.39
CA GLY A 64 1.33 0.94 -22.49
C GLY A 64 2.56 0.04 -22.63
N ASN A 65 3.73 0.65 -22.93
CA ASN A 65 5.02 -0.03 -22.97
C ASN A 65 5.81 0.26 -21.69
N LEU A 66 6.33 -0.81 -21.08
CA LEU A 66 7.03 -0.76 -19.78
C LEU A 66 8.31 0.07 -19.83
N ASP A 67 9.08 0.00 -20.91
CA ASP A 67 10.33 0.75 -21.04
C ASP A 67 10.07 2.26 -21.08
N TYR A 68 9.06 2.69 -21.84
CA TYR A 68 8.66 4.10 -21.88
C TYR A 68 8.05 4.57 -20.55
N TYR A 69 7.30 3.71 -19.85
CA TYR A 69 6.80 3.99 -18.50
C TYR A 69 7.95 4.21 -17.51
N ILE A 70 8.95 3.33 -17.50
CA ILE A 70 10.14 3.42 -16.64
C ILE A 70 10.93 4.68 -16.99
N LEU A 71 11.18 4.93 -18.28
CA LEU A 71 11.91 6.11 -18.75
C LEU A 71 11.26 7.40 -18.26
N ARG A 72 9.93 7.50 -18.37
CA ARG A 72 9.16 8.65 -17.89
C ARG A 72 9.29 8.84 -16.37
N CYS A 73 9.24 7.74 -15.61
CA CYS A 73 9.43 7.78 -14.15
C CYS A 73 10.85 8.23 -13.76
N LEU A 74 11.89 7.78 -14.50
CA LEU A 74 13.29 8.11 -14.24
C LEU A 74 13.62 9.58 -14.55
N ILE A 75 13.07 10.13 -15.63
CA ILE A 75 13.20 11.55 -15.98
C ILE A 75 12.66 12.41 -14.84
N HIS A 76 11.44 12.11 -14.39
CA HIS A 76 10.76 12.89 -13.35
C HIS A 76 11.41 12.75 -11.97
N SER A 77 11.99 11.59 -11.67
CA SER A 77 12.71 11.34 -10.42
C SER A 77 14.11 11.96 -10.37
N GLY A 78 14.53 12.69 -11.42
CA GLY A 78 15.86 13.30 -11.51
C GLY A 78 17.00 12.33 -11.82
N GLN A 79 16.70 11.04 -12.01
CA GLN A 79 17.72 10.01 -12.25
C GLN A 79 18.26 9.99 -13.69
N LEU A 80 17.58 10.64 -14.64
CA LEU A 80 17.97 10.62 -16.06
C LEU A 80 18.68 11.88 -16.57
N HIS A 81 18.67 13.00 -15.84
CA HIS A 81 19.44 14.19 -16.26
C HIS A 81 20.95 13.90 -16.38
N ALA A 82 21.48 13.00 -15.53
CA ALA A 82 22.88 12.57 -15.59
C ALA A 82 23.19 11.60 -16.76
N ARG A 83 22.19 10.88 -17.28
CA ARG A 83 22.38 9.89 -18.37
C ARG A 83 22.12 10.44 -19.76
N ILE A 84 21.32 11.50 -19.89
CA ILE A 84 21.08 12.17 -21.19
C ILE A 84 22.29 13.00 -21.63
N ASN A 85 23.05 13.58 -20.70
CA ASN A 85 24.26 14.37 -21.01
C ASN A 85 25.53 13.52 -21.23
N ALA A 86 25.42 12.18 -21.21
CA ALA A 86 26.51 11.24 -21.41
C ALA A 86 26.41 10.49 -22.77
N LEU A 87 25.49 10.94 -23.64
CA LEU A 87 25.37 10.57 -25.04
C LEU A 87 25.70 11.79 -25.91
#